data_AF-A0A1Q7UNL3-F1
#
_entry.id   AF-A0A1Q7UNL3-F1
#
_cell.length_a   1.000
_cell.length_b   1.000
_cell.length_c   1.000
_cell.angle_alpha   90.00
_cell.angle_beta   90.00
_cell.angle_gamma   90.00
#
_symmetry.space_group_name_H-M   'P 1'
#
loop_
_entity.id
_entity.type
_entity.pdbx_description
1 polymer ?
#
loop_
_entity_poly.entity_id
_entity_poly.type
_entity_poly.pdbx_seq_one_letter_code
_entity_poly.pdbx_strand_id
1 'polypeptide(L)'
;MLAIPFGWQFQPVESREVARRVVDIVLDKPAGMLPDFGGPQVRDFKSIAESWLAARKERRRLMNLWLPFKASRQVAEGRLTCPEHKDGLVTFDQYLAEKYAL
;
A
#
# COMPACT_ATOMS: atom_id res chain seq x y z
N MET A 1 20.29 9.60 -2.06
CA MET A 1 20.11 8.20 -2.53
C MET A 1 19.21 7.48 -1.55
N LEU A 2 18.35 6.57 -2.00
CA LEU A 2 17.44 5.82 -1.14
C LEU A 2 17.62 4.32 -1.40
N ALA A 3 17.89 3.55 -0.34
CA ALA A 3 18.02 2.10 -0.42
C ALA A 3 16.76 1.46 0.19
N ILE A 4 16.05 0.68 -0.61
CA ILE A 4 14.81 -0.02 -0.19
C ILE A 4 14.78 -1.41 -0.82
N PRO A 5 14.13 -2.40 -0.17
CA PRO A 5 13.95 -3.73 -0.74
C PRO A 5 12.92 -3.65 -1.87
N PHE A 6 13.39 -3.73 -3.13
CA PHE A 6 12.53 -3.47 -4.29
C PHE A 6 11.36 -4.44 -4.41
N GLY A 7 11.58 -5.71 -4.08
CA GLY A 7 10.59 -6.77 -4.27
C GLY A 7 9.52 -6.87 -3.19
N TRP A 8 9.59 -6.09 -2.11
CA TRP A 8 8.54 -6.11 -1.07
C TRP A 8 7.21 -5.68 -1.65
N GLN A 9 6.16 -6.45 -1.38
CA GLN A 9 4.82 -6.20 -1.90
C GLN A 9 3.97 -5.52 -0.84
N PHE A 10 3.21 -4.52 -1.27
CA PHE A 10 2.27 -3.77 -0.45
C PHE A 10 0.95 -3.59 -1.20
N GLN A 11 -0.14 -3.39 -0.47
CA GLN A 11 -1.46 -3.11 -1.03
C GLN A 11 -1.98 -1.79 -0.42
N PRO A 12 -1.53 -0.62 -0.92
CA PRO A 12 -1.86 0.67 -0.33
C PRO A 12 -3.37 0.90 -0.32
N VAL A 13 -3.90 1.37 0.81
CA VAL A 13 -5.31 1.70 1.00
C VAL A 13 -5.47 3.17 1.39
N GLU A 14 -6.56 3.81 0.96
CA GLU A 14 -6.82 5.20 1.28
C GLU A 14 -7.44 5.33 2.69
N SER A 15 -6.95 6.30 3.45
CA SER A 15 -7.30 6.50 4.85
C SER A 15 -8.77 6.83 5.11
N ARG A 16 -9.43 7.63 4.26
CA ARG A 16 -10.86 7.95 4.37
C ARG A 16 -11.73 6.73 4.05
N GLU A 17 -11.29 5.84 3.16
CA GLU A 17 -11.97 4.56 2.91
C GLU A 17 -11.93 3.64 4.14
N VAL A 18 -10.76 3.52 4.77
CA VAL A 18 -10.62 2.78 6.04
C VAL A 18 -11.48 3.41 7.13
N ALA A 19 -11.44 4.74 7.28
CA ALA A 19 -12.21 5.45 8.29
C ALA A 19 -13.72 5.23 8.10
N ARG A 20 -14.22 5.33 6.87
CA ARG A 20 -15.62 5.04 6.54
C ARG A 20 -16.00 3.61 6.89
N ARG A 21 -15.19 2.62 6.48
CA ARG A 21 -15.42 1.21 6.82
C ARG A 21 -15.46 0.98 8.33
N VAL A 22 -14.56 1.60 9.11
CA VAL A 22 -14.56 1.50 10.58
C VAL A 22 -15.86 2.08 11.17
N VAL A 23 -16.30 3.24 10.70
CA VAL A 23 -17.58 3.84 11.14
C VAL A 23 -18.75 2.91 10.82
N ASP A 24 -18.82 2.37 9.60
CA ASP A 24 -19.88 1.45 9.18
C ASP A 24 -19.91 0.19 10.07
N ILE A 25 -18.75 -0.38 10.40
CA ILE A 25 -18.63 -1.55 11.28
C ILE A 25 -19.10 -1.25 12.71
N VAL A 26 -18.71 -0.11 13.26
CA VAL A 26 -19.03 0.26 14.65
C VAL A 26 -20.53 0.56 14.84
N LEU A 27 -21.21 1.04 13.79
CA LEU A 27 -22.63 1.35 13.83
C LEU A 27 -23.53 0.12 13.59
N ASP A 28 -22.97 -0.99 13.11
CA ASP A 28 -23.70 -2.25 12.91
C ASP A 28 -23.60 -3.18 14.13
N LYS A 29 -24.24 -4.35 14.05
CA LYS A 29 -24.19 -5.38 15.09
C LYS A 29 -22.78 -5.98 15.21
N PRO A 30 -22.37 -6.41 16.41
CA PRO A 30 -21.09 -7.11 16.60
C PRO A 30 -20.96 -8.31 15.66
N ALA A 31 -19.90 -8.33 14.85
CA ALA A 31 -19.69 -9.33 13.80
C ALA A 31 -18.40 -10.17 13.98
N GLY A 32 -17.68 -9.98 15.09
CA GLY A 32 -16.42 -10.71 15.35
C GLY A 32 -15.29 -10.30 14.40
N MET A 33 -14.51 -11.27 13.94
CA MET A 33 -13.42 -11.03 12.98
C MET A 33 -14.00 -10.85 11.57
N LEU A 34 -13.78 -9.67 11.00
CA LEU A 34 -14.24 -9.34 9.66
C LEU A 34 -13.19 -9.72 8.61
N PRO A 35 -13.59 -9.90 7.33
CA PRO A 35 -12.65 -10.08 6.25
C PRO A 35 -11.65 -8.93 6.15
N ASP A 36 -10.44 -9.25 5.69
CA ASP A 36 -9.39 -8.28 5.43
C ASP A 36 -9.86 -7.19 4.47
N PHE A 37 -9.23 -6.02 4.55
CA PHE A 37 -9.53 -4.87 3.70
C PHE A 37 -8.26 -4.34 3.07
N GLY A 38 -8.16 -4.48 1.76
CA GLY A 38 -7.03 -4.01 0.97
C GLY A 38 -7.45 -2.94 -0.03
N GLY A 39 -6.49 -2.11 -0.42
CA GLY A 39 -6.69 -1.21 -1.55
C GLY A 39 -6.78 -1.94 -2.90
N PRO A 40 -7.02 -1.21 -3.98
CA PRO A 40 -7.40 -1.79 -5.27
C PRO A 40 -6.27 -2.58 -5.95
N GLN A 41 -5.01 -2.40 -5.52
CA GLN A 41 -3.83 -2.90 -6.24
C GLN A 41 -2.72 -3.34 -5.27
N VAL A 42 -2.14 -4.51 -5.55
CA VAL A 42 -0.85 -4.92 -4.97
C VAL A 42 0.27 -4.35 -5.83
N ARG A 43 1.29 -3.77 -5.20
CA ARG A 43 2.43 -3.11 -5.84
C ARG A 43 3.73 -3.45 -5.13
N ASP A 44 4.80 -3.57 -5.90
CA ASP A 44 6.14 -3.67 -5.33
C ASP A 44 6.62 -2.30 -4.78
N PHE A 45 7.54 -2.35 -3.82
CA PHE A 45 7.99 -1.16 -3.10
C PHE A 45 8.76 -0.19 -4.01
N LYS A 46 9.44 -0.71 -5.04
CA LYS A 46 10.13 0.10 -6.03
C LYS A 46 9.13 0.99 -6.77
N SER A 47 8.05 0.42 -7.30
CA SER A 47 7.03 1.14 -8.05
C SER A 47 6.33 2.19 -7.18
N ILE A 48 6.07 1.88 -5.91
CA ILE A 48 5.51 2.82 -4.93
C ILE A 48 6.46 4.01 -4.74
N ALA A 49 7.75 3.75 -4.54
CA ALA A 49 8.75 4.79 -4.37
C ALA A 49 8.92 5.64 -5.63
N GLU A 50 8.89 5.03 -6.82
CA GLU A 50 8.93 5.74 -8.11
C GLU A 50 7.74 6.69 -8.28
N SER A 51 6.51 6.22 -8.06
CA SER A 51 5.31 7.06 -8.09
C SER A 51 5.40 8.22 -7.09
N TRP A 52 5.86 7.96 -5.86
CA TRP A 52 5.97 8.97 -4.82
C TRP A 52 7.02 10.05 -5.16
N LEU A 53 8.18 9.64 -5.69
CA LEU A 53 9.22 10.58 -6.15
C LEU A 53 8.74 11.43 -7.33
N ALA A 54 8.04 10.81 -8.29
CA ALA A 54 7.47 11.49 -9.44
C ALA A 54 6.44 12.55 -9.03
N ALA A 55 5.50 12.20 -8.15
CA ALA A 55 4.48 13.12 -7.65
C ALA A 55 5.09 14.33 -6.90
N ARG A 56 6.20 14.12 -6.19
CA ARG A 56 6.95 15.18 -5.48
C ARG A 56 7.92 15.96 -6.36
N LYS A 57 8.06 15.61 -7.65
CA LYS A 57 9.06 16.17 -8.58
C LYS A 57 10.50 16.04 -8.04
N GLU A 58 10.79 14.99 -7.26
CA GLU A 58 12.10 14.73 -6.69
C GLU A 58 12.89 13.72 -7.52
N ARG A 59 14.16 14.01 -7.80
CA ARG A 59 15.08 13.07 -8.48
C ARG A 59 15.99 12.42 -7.46
N ARG A 60 15.66 11.20 -7.03
CA ARG A 60 16.52 10.36 -6.16
C ARG A 60 16.80 9.02 -6.81
N ARG A 61 18.06 8.58 -6.76
CA ARG A 61 18.43 7.21 -7.16
C ARG A 61 17.89 6.21 -6.14
N LEU A 62 17.11 5.26 -6.62
CA LEU A 62 16.67 4.07 -5.88
C LEU A 62 17.72 2.96 -6.03
N MET A 63 18.04 2.29 -4.93
CA MET A 63 18.90 1.11 -4.93
C MET A 63 18.22 -0.04 -4.20
N ASN A 64 18.42 -1.24 -4.72
CA ASN A 64 17.88 -2.44 -4.10
C ASN A 64 18.66 -2.76 -2.83
N LEU A 65 17.97 -2.67 -1.68
CA LEU A 65 18.50 -3.15 -0.41
C LEU A 65 18.22 -4.65 -0.31
N TRP A 66 19.27 -5.46 -0.40
CA TRP A 66 19.14 -6.90 -0.24
C TRP A 66 18.99 -7.27 1.24
N LEU A 67 17.91 -7.98 1.57
CA LEU A 67 17.55 -8.38 2.93
C LEU A 67 17.34 -9.91 2.97
N PRO A 68 18.33 -10.70 3.41
CA PRO A 68 18.35 -12.16 3.24
C PRO A 68 17.67 -12.96 4.36
N PHE A 69 16.76 -12.35 5.12
CA PHE A 69 16.05 -13.02 6.19
C PHE A 69 14.65 -13.46 5.76
N LYS A 70 14.16 -14.53 6.40
CA LYS A 70 12.87 -15.18 6.07
C LYS A 70 11.70 -14.19 6.00
N ALA A 71 11.62 -13.24 6.93
CA ALA A 71 10.55 -12.25 6.94
C ALA A 71 10.54 -11.37 5.68
N SER A 72 11.71 -10.95 5.17
CA SER A 72 11.82 -10.18 3.93
C SER A 72 11.25 -10.94 2.73
N ARG A 73 11.56 -12.24 2.64
CA ARG A 73 11.00 -13.11 1.60
C ARG A 73 9.48 -13.21 1.71
N GLN A 74 8.94 -13.32 2.92
CA GLN A 74 7.49 -13.37 3.14
C GLN A 74 6.78 -12.06 2.73
N VAL A 75 7.39 -10.91 2.98
CA VAL A 75 6.86 -9.62 2.50
C VAL A 75 6.94 -9.54 0.97
N ALA A 76 8.04 -10.01 0.36
CA ALA A 76 8.17 -10.08 -1.09
C ALA A 76 7.19 -11.08 -1.75
N GLU A 77 6.78 -12.12 -1.02
CA GLU A 77 5.72 -13.06 -1.42
C GLU A 77 4.31 -12.47 -1.23
N GLY A 78 4.17 -11.24 -0.72
CA GLY A 78 2.86 -10.60 -0.53
C GLY A 78 2.07 -11.09 0.68
N ARG A 79 2.71 -11.74 1.66
CA ARG A 79 2.00 -12.27 2.84
C ARG A 79 1.39 -11.21 3.77
N LEU A 80 1.70 -9.93 3.55
CA LEU A 80 1.08 -8.79 4.23
C LEU A 80 -0.02 -8.11 3.38
N THR A 81 -0.45 -8.76 2.31
CA THR A 81 -1.49 -8.26 1.40
C THR A 81 -2.67 -9.22 1.36
N CYS A 82 -3.82 -8.72 0.95
CA CYS A 82 -5.06 -9.47 0.78
C CYS A 82 -5.58 -9.28 -0.67
N PRO A 83 -4.96 -9.94 -1.67
CA PRO A 83 -5.29 -9.75 -3.08
C PRO A 83 -6.73 -10.16 -3.45
N GLU A 84 -7.37 -10.98 -2.62
CA GLU A 84 -8.78 -11.37 -2.75
C GLU A 84 -9.75 -10.29 -2.20
N HIS A 85 -9.25 -9.31 -1.44
CA HIS A 85 -10.01 -8.23 -0.82
C HIS A 85 -9.56 -6.86 -1.35
N LYS A 86 -9.71 -6.63 -2.66
CA LYS A 86 -9.43 -5.36 -3.34
C LYS A 86 -10.62 -4.40 -3.23
N ASP A 87 -11.06 -4.16 -2.00
CA ASP A 87 -12.31 -3.46 -1.71
C ASP A 87 -12.14 -1.93 -1.70
N GLY A 88 -10.92 -1.43 -1.46
CA GLY A 88 -10.60 -0.01 -1.61
C GLY A 88 -10.62 0.41 -3.07
N LEU A 89 -11.03 1.66 -3.33
CA LEU A 89 -11.30 2.17 -4.67
C LEU A 89 -10.19 3.13 -5.14
N VAL A 90 -9.57 3.85 -4.22
CA VAL A 90 -8.58 4.87 -4.55
C VAL A 90 -7.20 4.23 -4.70
N THR A 91 -6.62 4.35 -5.89
CA THR A 91 -5.26 3.85 -6.16
C THR A 91 -4.21 4.76 -5.51
N PHE A 92 -3.01 4.22 -5.30
CA PHE A 92 -1.90 5.00 -4.77
C PHE A 92 -1.56 6.20 -5.67
N ASP A 93 -1.63 6.05 -7.00
CA ASP A 93 -1.32 7.15 -7.93
C ASP A 93 -2.41 8.23 -7.92
N GLN A 94 -3.68 7.85 -7.78
CA GLN A 94 -4.79 8.80 -7.58
C GLN A 94 -4.62 9.59 -6.28
N TYR A 95 -4.30 8.90 -5.18
CA TYR A 95 -3.99 9.55 -3.91
C TYR A 95 -2.83 10.55 -4.03
N LEU A 96 -1.74 10.16 -4.72
CA LEU A 96 -0.60 11.05 -4.93
C LEU A 96 -0.97 12.27 -5.80
N ALA A 97 -1.78 12.06 -6.85
CA ALA A 97 -2.25 13.15 -7.71
C ALA A 97 -3.11 14.14 -6.93
N GLU A 98 -4.02 13.68 -6.07
CA GLU A 98 -4.82 14.55 -5.20
C GLU A 98 -3.93 15.29 -4.18
N LYS A 99 -3.04 14.56 -3.50
CA LYS A 99 -2.23 15.12 -2.40
C LYS A 99 -1.21 16.16 -2.86
N TYR A 100 -0.65 15.99 -4.06
CA TYR A 100 0.38 16.86 -4.62
C TYR A 100 -0.12 17.66 -5.83
N ALA A 101 -1.44 17.74 -6.03
CA ALA A 101 -2.05 18.71 -6.95
C ALA A 101 -1.62 20.12 -6.49
N LEU A 102 -0.85 20.79 -7.33
CA LEU A 102 -0.48 22.21 -7.20
C LEU A 102 -1.51 23.05 -7.95
#